data_AF-A0A0M9DZR0-F1
#
_entry.id   AF-A0A0M9DZR0-F1
#
_cell.length_a   1.000
_cell.length_b   1.000
_cell.length_c   1.000
_cell.angle_alpha   90.00
_cell.angle_beta   90.00
_cell.angle_gamma   90.00
#
_symmetry.space_group_name_H-M   'P 1'
#
loop_
_entity.id
_entity.type
_entity.pdbx_description
1 polymer ?
#
loop_
_entity_poly.entity_id
_entity_poly.type
_entity_poly.pdbx_seq_one_letter_code
_entity_poly.pdbx_strand_id
1 'polypeptide(L)' 'MCEKIECQKINNLRGYLCISLDGGYFFRTYQDDGSFCDYDINHTDMEIEIVDSEAFIYKKDGECFIDH' A
#
# COMPACT_ATOMS: atom_id res chain seq x y z
N MET A 1 -25.46 11.77 -14.37
CA MET A 1 -25.61 10.33 -14.10
C MET A 1 -24.52 9.98 -13.11
N CYS A 2 -24.85 9.51 -11.90
CA CYS A 2 -23.81 8.98 -11.01
C CYS A 2 -23.33 7.67 -11.61
N GLU A 3 -22.05 7.57 -11.95
CA GLU A 3 -21.43 6.28 -12.24
C GLU A 3 -21.61 5.38 -11.03
N LYS A 4 -22.21 4.22 -11.25
CA LYS A 4 -22.26 3.16 -10.25
C LYS A 4 -20.83 2.68 -10.06
N ILE A 5 -20.23 2.97 -8.92
CA ILE A 5 -18.95 2.38 -8.55
C ILE A 5 -19.22 0.93 -8.19
N GLU A 6 -18.80 0.01 -9.05
CA GLU A 6 -18.84 -1.41 -8.73
C GLU A 6 -17.69 -1.75 -7.80
N CYS A 7 -18.02 -2.14 -6.57
CA CYS A 7 -17.06 -2.74 -5.65
C CYS A 7 -16.65 -4.11 -6.18
N GLN A 8 -15.37 -4.28 -6.49
CA GLN A 8 -14.83 -5.52 -7.02
C GLN A 8 -13.87 -6.14 -6.02
N LYS A 9 -14.01 -7.46 -5.81
CA LYS A 9 -13.06 -8.20 -5.00
C LYS A 9 -11.73 -8.26 -5.74
N ILE A 10 -10.68 -7.83 -5.06
CA ILE A 10 -9.31 -7.89 -5.55
C ILE A 10 -8.70 -9.25 -5.17
N ASN A 11 -8.03 -9.91 -6.12
CA ASN A 11 -7.18 -11.07 -5.84
C ASN A 11 -5.79 -10.79 -6.43
N ASN A 12 -4.74 -10.89 -5.60
CA ASN A 12 -3.33 -10.78 -6.01
C ASN A 12 -2.92 -9.44 -6.65
N LEU A 13 -3.51 -8.32 -6.21
CA LEU A 13 -3.03 -7.00 -6.65
C LEU A 13 -1.68 -6.71 -6.00
N ARG A 14 -0.68 -6.38 -6.83
CA ARG A 14 0.65 -5.97 -6.39
C ARG A 14 0.83 -4.48 -6.56
N GLY A 15 1.52 -3.88 -5.60
CA GLY A 15 1.78 -2.46 -5.52
C GLY A 15 2.59 -2.16 -4.28
N TYR A 16 2.64 -0.89 -3.91
CA TYR A 16 3.48 -0.39 -2.83
C TYR A 16 2.63 0.37 -1.82
N LEU A 17 2.89 0.12 -0.54
CA LEU A 17 2.37 0.96 0.54
C LEU A 17 3.26 2.20 0.62
N CYS A 18 2.66 3.38 0.42
CA CYS A 18 3.36 4.65 0.40
C CYS A 18 2.87 5.56 1.51
N ILE A 19 3.74 6.49 1.93
CA ILE A 19 3.43 7.55 2.88
C ILE A 19 3.48 8.88 2.14
N SER A 20 2.41 9.68 2.24
CA SER A 20 2.35 11.03 1.69
C SER A 20 3.08 12.03 2.60
N LEU A 21 3.37 13.22 2.08
CA LEU A 21 4.13 14.25 2.82
C LEU A 21 3.41 14.75 4.09
N ASP A 22 2.09 14.58 4.16
CA ASP A 22 1.24 14.87 5.32
C ASP A 22 1.08 13.68 6.27
N GLY A 23 1.73 12.54 5.99
CA GLY A 23 1.75 11.35 6.84
C GLY A 23 0.61 10.36 6.61
N GLY A 24 -0.23 10.57 5.59
CA GLY A 24 -1.25 9.63 5.17
C GLY A 24 -0.67 8.40 4.47
N TYR A 25 -1.29 7.24 4.67
CA TYR A 25 -0.93 6.02 3.94
C TYR A 25 -1.83 5.85 2.70
N PHE A 26 -1.23 5.49 1.58
CA PHE A 26 -1.95 5.12 0.36
C PHE A 26 -1.27 3.94 -0.32
N PHE A 27 -2.03 3.20 -1.12
CA PHE A 27 -1.49 2.08 -1.90
C PHE A 27 -1.37 2.49 -3.37
N ARG A 28 -0.21 2.26 -4.00
CA ARG A 28 0.04 2.57 -5.41
C ARG A 28 0.29 1.33 -6.23
N THR A 29 -0.41 1.20 -7.35
CA THR A 29 -0.09 0.21 -8.39
C THR A 29 0.58 0.89 -9.57
N TYR A 30 1.46 0.18 -10.25
CA TYR A 30 2.09 0.63 -11.48
C TYR A 30 1.66 -0.28 -12.63
N GLN A 31 1.43 0.33 -13.79
CA GLN A 31 1.20 -0.36 -15.06
C GLN A 31 2.52 -0.46 -15.83
N ASP A 32 2.56 -1.34 -16.84
CA ASP A 32 3.74 -1.57 -17.67
C ASP A 32 4.19 -0.31 -18.45
N ASP A 33 3.26 0.61 -18.73
CA ASP A 33 3.55 1.89 -19.40
C ASP A 33 4.09 2.97 -18.45
N GLY A 34 4.29 2.64 -17.18
CA GLY A 34 4.74 3.55 -16.13
C GLY A 34 3.64 4.43 -15.56
N SER A 35 2.40 4.33 -16.04
CA SER A 35 1.26 4.95 -15.38
C SER A 35 0.99 4.28 -14.03
N PHE A 36 0.33 5.00 -13.12
CA PHE A 36 0.04 4.49 -11.79
C PHE A 36 -1.38 4.84 -11.34
N CYS A 37 -1.89 4.10 -10.37
CA CYS A 37 -3.15 4.36 -9.69
C CYS A 37 -2.93 4.35 -8.17
N ASP A 38 -3.40 5.41 -7.51
CA ASP A 38 -3.39 5.53 -6.05
C ASP A 38 -4.75 5.14 -5.47
N TYR A 39 -4.70 4.40 -4.37
CA TYR A 39 -5.86 3.95 -3.63
C TYR A 39 -5.78 4.42 -2.19
N ASP A 40 -6.84 5.09 -1.74
CA ASP A 40 -7.03 5.37 -0.32
C ASP A 40 -7.29 4.07 0.44
N ILE A 41 -6.57 3.86 1.54
CA ILE A 41 -6.74 2.69 2.39
C ILE A 41 -7.82 2.98 3.42
N ASN A 42 -9.04 2.56 3.12
CA ASN A 42 -10.21 2.72 4.00
C ASN A 42 -10.44 1.45 4.85
N HIS A 43 -9.49 1.11 5.71
CA HIS A 43 -9.57 -0.07 6.57
C HIS A 43 -8.93 0.17 7.94
N THR A 44 -9.41 -0.51 8.99
CA THR A 44 -8.83 -0.43 10.34
C THR A 44 -7.63 -1.35 10.52
N ASP A 45 -7.75 -2.61 10.06
CA ASP A 45 -6.75 -3.68 10.25
C ASP A 45 -6.50 -4.48 8.95
N MET A 46 -5.85 -3.87 7.96
CA MET A 46 -5.59 -4.51 6.67
C MET A 46 -4.39 -5.45 6.77
N GLU A 47 -4.58 -6.74 6.46
CA GLU A 47 -3.48 -7.71 6.38
C GLU A 47 -2.64 -7.46 5.12
N ILE A 48 -1.32 -7.43 5.28
CA ILE A 48 -0.35 -7.23 4.19
C ILE A 48 0.77 -8.26 4.27
N GLU A 49 1.30 -8.65 3.11
CA GLU A 49 2.50 -9.47 2.97
C GLU A 49 3.63 -8.60 2.41
N ILE A 50 4.77 -8.51 3.13
CA ILE A 50 5.97 -7.82 2.64
C ILE A 50 6.81 -8.85 1.86
N VAL A 51 6.83 -8.71 0.53
CA VAL A 51 7.57 -9.59 -0.39
C VAL A 51 8.85 -8.95 -0.92
N ASP A 52 9.19 -7.77 -0.41
CA ASP A 52 10.41 -7.05 -0.79
C ASP A 52 11.63 -7.70 -0.15
N SER A 53 12.58 -8.16 -0.98
CA SER A 53 13.78 -8.88 -0.53
C SER A 53 14.79 -7.98 0.18
N GLU A 54 14.71 -6.68 -0.05
CA GLU A 54 15.61 -5.69 0.55
C GLU A 54 14.96 -5.00 1.75
N ALA A 55 13.78 -5.44 2.20
CA ALA A 55 13.16 -4.95 3.41
C ALA A 55 13.77 -5.60 4.67
N PHE A 56 14.00 -4.79 5.70
CA PHE A 56 14.58 -5.21 6.97
C PHE A 56 13.66 -4.90 8.14
N ILE A 57 13.64 -5.81 9.11
CA ILE A 57 12.99 -5.61 10.41
C ILE A 57 14.07 -5.31 11.46
N TYR A 58 13.89 -4.25 12.24
CA TYR A 58 14.78 -3.95 13.35
C TYR A 58 14.06 -3.28 14.53
N LYS A 59 14.76 -3.21 15.67
CA LYS A 59 14.28 -2.52 16.87
C LYS A 59 15.22 -1.38 17.24
N LYS A 60 14.65 -0.24 17.60
CA LYS A 60 15.39 0.95 18.05
C LYS A 60 14.57 1.64 19.14
N ASP A 61 15.21 1.97 20.27
CA ASP A 61 14.57 2.68 21.40
C ASP A 61 13.27 2.03 21.92
N GLY A 62 13.15 0.70 21.80
CA GLY A 62 11.98 -0.07 22.23
C GLY A 62 10.86 -0.16 21.19
N GLU A 63 11.00 0.53 20.06
CA GLU A 63 10.07 0.51 18.93
C GLU A 63 10.51 -0.49 17.85
N CYS A 64 9.54 -1.03 17.11
CA CYS A 64 9.76 -1.97 16.02
C CYS A 64 9.57 -1.24 14.68
N PHE A 65 10.53 -1.41 13.77
CA PHE A 65 10.53 -0.78 12.47
C PHE A 65 10.61 -1.84 11.37
N ILE A 66 9.96 -1.53 10.25
CA ILE A 66 10.16 -2.17 8.96
C ILE A 66 10.65 -1.05 8.04
N ASP A 67 11.78 -1.26 7.39
CA ASP A 67 12.40 -0.27 6.49
C ASP A 67 12.90 -0.98 5.22
N HIS A 68 13.10 -0.22 4.15
CA HIS A 68 13.72 -0.66 2.90
C HIS A 68 14.60 0.48 2.35
#